data_AF-A0A9W8AS78-F1
#
_entry.id   AF-A0A9W8AS78-F1
#
_cell.length_a   1.000
_cell.length_b   1.000
_cell.length_c   1.000
_cell.angle_alpha   90.00
_cell.angle_beta   90.00
_cell.angle_gamma   90.00
#
_symmetry.space_group_name_H-M   'P 1'
#
loop_
_entity.id
_entity.type
_entity.pdbx_description
1 polymer ?
#
loop_
_entity_poly.entity_id
_entity_poly.type
_entity_poly.pdbx_seq_one_letter_code
_entity_poly.pdbx_strand_id
1 'polypeptide(L)'
;KHQYGIEWCDKALRLDPNNVESLLARADLYLLKEEGDQAVVDLNKAQELGGGQNPKIREKLMKAMQLQRKAKRKDYYKILELTKEATSSDIKRAFRKMAKKWHPDRYRGDLSEDEVHQKMSDINEAHEILSDPERRAQYDQGHDPNDPNGGFPGGGGGGFNPFASGGGGQQFFFQGGGGGGGFPFEGFGGGQGGRFKFQFM
;
A
#
# COMPACT_ATOMS: atom_id res chain seq x y z
N LYS A 1 -5.48 -1.78 32.53
CA LYS A 1 -5.57 -0.44 33.17
C LYS A 1 -6.22 0.59 32.25
N HIS A 2 -5.83 0.71 30.98
CA HIS A 2 -6.44 1.64 30.02
C HIS A 2 -7.94 1.42 29.76
N GLN A 3 -8.40 0.16 29.72
CA GLN A 3 -9.81 -0.18 29.49
C GLN A 3 -10.76 0.40 30.55
N TYR A 4 -10.42 0.28 31.84
CA TYR A 4 -11.18 0.91 32.92
C TYR A 4 -11.24 2.44 32.79
N GLY A 5 -10.18 3.07 32.27
CA GLY A 5 -10.17 4.50 32.00
C GLY A 5 -11.16 4.89 30.89
N ILE A 6 -11.20 4.11 29.80
CA ILE A 6 -12.15 4.32 28.69
C ILE A 6 -13.59 4.19 29.19
N GLU A 7 -13.88 3.15 29.98
CA GLU A 7 -15.21 2.94 30.55
C GLU A 7 -15.66 4.10 31.46
N TRP A 8 -14.73 4.72 32.20
CA TRP A 8 -15.02 5.91 33.00
C TRP A 8 -15.33 7.12 32.12
N CYS A 9 -14.53 7.36 31.08
CA CYS A 9 -14.80 8.41 30.10
C CYS A 9 -16.14 8.18 29.39
N ASP A 10 -16.48 6.92 29.04
CA ASP A 10 -17.76 6.57 28.43
C ASP A 10 -18.94 6.91 29.34
N LYS A 11 -18.84 6.63 30.64
CA LYS A 11 -19.86 7.00 31.62
C LYS A 11 -20.00 8.52 31.72
N ALA A 12 -18.89 9.25 31.76
CA ALA A 12 -18.92 10.71 31.79
C ALA A 12 -19.58 11.29 30.53
N LEU A 13 -19.24 10.77 29.35
CA LEU A 13 -19.78 11.20 28.07
C LEU A 13 -21.25 10.80 27.84
N ARG A 14 -21.76 9.80 28.58
CA ARG A 14 -23.20 9.53 28.62
C ARG A 14 -23.98 10.60 29.40
N LEU A 15 -23.36 11.18 30.42
CA LEU A 15 -23.97 12.26 31.21
C LEU A 15 -23.85 13.60 30.50
N ASP A 16 -22.68 13.89 29.94
CA ASP A 16 -22.42 15.07 29.12
C ASP A 16 -21.63 14.69 27.86
N PRO A 17 -22.32 14.48 26.73
CA PRO A 17 -21.67 14.10 25.47
C PRO A 17 -20.71 15.15 24.92
N ASN A 18 -20.79 16.40 25.39
CA ASN A 18 -19.99 17.51 24.89
C ASN A 18 -18.86 17.89 25.87
N ASN A 19 -18.59 17.06 26.88
CA ASN A 19 -17.51 17.26 27.81
C ASN A 19 -16.14 17.09 27.10
N VAL A 20 -15.50 18.22 26.77
CA VAL A 20 -14.22 18.25 26.04
C VAL A 20 -13.12 17.52 26.79
N GLU A 21 -13.03 17.66 28.12
CA GLU A 21 -12.00 16.99 28.92
C GLU A 21 -12.11 15.47 28.86
N SER A 22 -13.34 14.95 28.92
CA SER A 22 -13.63 13.51 28.84
C SER A 22 -13.33 12.97 27.44
N LEU A 23 -13.63 13.73 26.38
CA LEU A 23 -13.24 13.39 25.00
C LEU A 23 -11.72 13.32 24.85
N LEU A 24 -10.99 14.32 25.35
CA LEU A 24 -9.53 14.36 25.27
C LEU A 24 -8.87 13.24 26.08
N ALA A 25 -9.37 12.97 27.29
CA ALA A 25 -8.87 11.88 28.12
C ALA A 25 -9.10 10.51 27.45
N ARG A 26 -10.27 10.30 26.84
CA ARG A 26 -10.58 9.06 26.11
C ARG A 26 -9.73 8.92 24.85
N ALA A 27 -9.55 9.99 24.09
CA ALA A 27 -8.66 10.02 22.94
C ALA A 27 -7.22 9.65 23.30
N ASP A 28 -6.70 10.13 24.44
CA ASP A 28 -5.36 9.78 24.91
C ASP A 28 -5.22 8.30 25.25
N LEU A 29 -6.26 7.71 25.84
CA LEU A 29 -6.31 6.27 26.09
C LEU A 29 -6.36 5.46 24.78
N TYR A 30 -7.10 5.93 23.77
CA TYR A 30 -7.11 5.31 22.45
C TYR A 30 -5.75 5.41 21.76
N LEU A 31 -5.07 6.56 21.84
CA LEU A 31 -3.71 6.73 21.31
C LEU A 31 -2.70 5.79 21.99
N LEU A 32 -2.81 5.56 23.30
CA LEU A 32 -1.97 4.60 24.03
C LEU A 32 -2.23 3.15 23.64
N LYS A 33 -3.43 2.84 23.14
CA LYS A 33 -3.81 1.53 22.62
C LYS A 33 -3.53 1.36 21.12
N GLU A 34 -2.96 2.36 20.46
CA GLU A 34 -2.81 2.43 19.00
C GLU A 34 -4.14 2.38 18.22
N GLU A 35 -5.27 2.74 18.87
CA GLU A 35 -6.62 2.74 18.27
C GLU A 35 -6.91 4.10 17.60
N GLY A 36 -6.22 4.36 16.49
CA GLY A 36 -6.27 5.65 15.78
C GLY A 36 -7.68 6.08 15.34
N ASP A 37 -8.51 5.16 14.85
CA ASP A 37 -9.88 5.48 14.40
C ASP A 37 -10.73 6.10 15.51
N GLN A 38 -10.72 5.52 16.71
CA GLN A 38 -11.49 6.01 17.85
C GLN A 38 -10.94 7.34 18.38
N ALA A 39 -9.61 7.47 18.41
CA ALA A 39 -8.96 8.72 18.81
C ALA A 39 -9.33 9.89 17.88
N VAL A 40 -9.36 9.67 16.54
CA VAL A 40 -9.75 10.71 15.57
C VAL A 40 -11.17 11.20 15.83
N VAL A 41 -12.13 10.30 16.12
CA VAL A 41 -13.52 10.66 16.39
C VAL A 41 -13.61 11.61 17.59
N ASP A 42 -12.98 11.25 18.71
CA ASP A 42 -13.04 12.04 19.93
C ASP A 42 -12.33 13.40 19.79
N LEU A 43 -11.20 13.42 19.11
CA LEU A 43 -10.42 14.64 18.89
C LEU A 43 -11.11 15.62 17.93
N ASN A 44 -11.76 15.14 16.86
CA ASN A 44 -12.55 15.99 15.98
C ASN A 44 -13.73 16.61 16.74
N LYS A 45 -14.45 15.81 17.52
CA LYS A 45 -15.55 16.32 18.35
C LYS A 45 -15.06 17.35 19.37
N ALA A 46 -13.94 17.09 20.04
CA ALA A 46 -13.32 18.04 20.96
C ALA A 46 -12.89 19.34 20.25
N GLN A 47 -12.43 19.26 19.00
CA GLN A 47 -12.07 20.42 18.18
C GLN A 47 -13.28 21.30 17.86
N GLU A 48 -14.39 20.69 17.46
CA GLU A 48 -15.66 21.37 17.13
C GLU A 48 -16.26 22.09 18.35
N LEU A 49 -16.13 21.51 19.55
CA LEU A 49 -16.68 22.04 20.81
C LEU A 49 -15.83 23.16 21.45
N GLY A 50 -15.01 23.85 20.66
CA GLY A 50 -14.20 24.98 21.12
C GLY A 50 -12.76 24.64 21.49
N GLY A 51 -12.33 23.38 21.32
CA GLY A 51 -10.94 22.96 21.47
C GLY A 51 -10.00 23.41 20.34
N GLY A 52 -10.52 24.02 19.26
CA GLY A 52 -9.76 24.36 18.05
C GLY A 52 -8.53 25.26 18.26
N GLN A 53 -8.47 26.06 19.33
CA GLN A 53 -7.31 26.88 19.68
C GLN A 53 -6.25 26.12 20.50
N ASN A 54 -6.55 24.90 20.95
CA ASN A 54 -5.61 24.10 21.73
C ASN A 54 -4.62 23.39 20.80
N PRO A 55 -3.33 23.81 20.78
CA PRO A 55 -2.33 23.24 19.86
C PRO A 55 -2.13 21.74 20.09
N LYS A 56 -2.40 21.23 21.30
CA LYS A 56 -2.26 19.81 21.64
C LYS A 56 -3.30 18.94 20.92
N ILE A 57 -4.49 19.47 20.59
CA ILE A 57 -5.50 18.70 19.85
C ILE A 57 -5.03 18.45 18.43
N ARG A 58 -4.45 19.46 17.78
CA ARG A 58 -3.89 19.32 16.43
C ARG A 58 -2.76 18.29 16.38
N GLU A 59 -1.84 18.33 17.35
CA GLU A 59 -0.77 17.35 17.47
C GLU A 59 -1.32 15.92 17.65
N LYS A 60 -2.28 15.75 18.58
CA LYS A 60 -2.93 14.46 18.82
C LYS A 60 -3.70 13.97 17.59
N LEU A 61 -4.36 14.85 16.83
CA LEU A 61 -5.04 14.52 15.59
C LEU A 61 -4.07 14.00 14.53
N MET A 62 -2.93 14.66 14.35
CA MET A 62 -1.89 14.16 13.43
C MET A 62 -1.43 12.76 13.82
N LYS A 63 -1.17 12.53 15.10
CA LYS A 63 -0.79 11.20 15.61
C LYS A 63 -1.90 10.15 15.42
N ALA A 64 -3.16 10.51 15.72
CA ALA A 64 -4.31 9.64 15.55
C ALA A 64 -4.54 9.27 14.09
N MET A 65 -4.41 10.23 13.17
CA MET A 65 -4.49 10.01 11.72
C MET A 65 -3.33 9.14 11.21
N GLN A 66 -2.10 9.32 11.72
CA GLN A 66 -0.97 8.44 11.38
C GLN A 66 -1.23 7.00 11.83
N LEU A 67 -1.74 6.79 13.05
CA LEU A 67 -2.12 5.46 13.55
C LEU A 67 -3.27 4.85 12.74
N GLN A 68 -4.28 5.65 12.39
CA GLN A 68 -5.38 5.24 11.54
C GLN A 68 -4.89 4.80 10.16
N ARG A 69 -4.00 5.58 9.53
CA ARG A 69 -3.37 5.21 8.24
C ARG A 69 -2.56 3.93 8.37
N LYS A 70 -1.72 3.82 9.40
CA LYS A 70 -0.91 2.62 9.68
C LYS A 70 -1.77 1.37 9.88
N ALA A 71 -2.91 1.49 10.56
CA ALA A 71 -3.84 0.38 10.79
C ALA A 71 -4.61 -0.05 9.54
N LYS A 72 -4.94 0.89 8.64
CA LYS A 72 -5.62 0.62 7.37
C LYS A 72 -4.68 0.15 6.25
N ARG A 73 -3.38 0.44 6.39
CA ARG A 73 -2.36 0.04 5.41
C ARG A 73 -2.20 -1.48 5.37
N LYS A 74 -2.11 -2.03 4.17
CA LYS A 74 -1.84 -3.45 3.95
C LYS A 74 -0.46 -3.82 4.48
N ASP A 75 -0.35 -4.98 5.11
CA ASP A 75 0.92 -5.55 5.55
C ASP A 75 1.50 -6.42 4.43
N TYR A 76 2.31 -5.81 3.56
CA TYR A 76 2.86 -6.48 2.37
C TYR A 76 3.75 -7.68 2.72
N TYR A 77 4.47 -7.62 3.84
CA TYR A 77 5.25 -8.74 4.32
C TYR A 77 4.34 -9.90 4.71
N LYS A 78 3.25 -9.64 5.44
CA LYS A 78 2.26 -10.69 5.77
C LYS A 78 1.58 -11.28 4.55
N ILE A 79 1.26 -10.46 3.53
CA ILE A 79 0.66 -10.94 2.27
C ILE A 79 1.58 -11.96 1.58
N LEU A 80 2.90 -11.71 1.58
CA LEU A 80 3.90 -12.63 1.02
C LEU A 80 4.34 -13.73 1.99
N GLU A 81 3.77 -13.83 3.19
CA GLU A 81 4.19 -14.76 4.26
C GLU A 81 5.69 -14.58 4.64
N LEU A 82 6.16 -13.33 4.71
CA LEU A 82 7.53 -12.95 5.02
C LEU A 82 7.65 -12.13 6.31
N THR A 83 8.86 -12.06 6.85
CA THR A 83 9.22 -11.13 7.92
C THR A 83 9.93 -9.91 7.33
N LYS A 84 10.09 -8.84 8.13
CA LYS A 84 10.71 -7.59 7.67
C LYS A 84 12.20 -7.74 7.32
N GLU A 85 12.83 -8.78 7.84
CA GLU A 85 14.24 -9.14 7.62
C GLU A 85 14.46 -9.89 6.29
N ALA A 86 13.39 -10.16 5.53
CA ALA A 86 13.47 -10.90 4.27
C ALA A 86 14.39 -10.22 3.25
N THR A 87 15.20 -11.01 2.55
CA THR A 87 16.07 -10.51 1.48
C THR A 87 15.27 -10.31 0.18
N SER A 88 15.82 -9.56 -0.78
CA SER A 88 15.21 -9.42 -2.12
C SER A 88 15.01 -10.79 -2.81
N SER A 89 15.87 -11.77 -2.51
CA SER A 89 15.73 -13.13 -3.03
C SER A 89 14.54 -13.88 -2.42
N ASP A 90 14.26 -13.67 -1.13
CA ASP A 90 13.13 -14.24 -0.42
C ASP A 90 11.82 -13.64 -0.91
N ILE A 91 11.78 -12.32 -1.10
CA ILE A 91 10.65 -11.58 -1.68
C ILE A 91 10.28 -12.15 -3.06
N LYS A 92 11.28 -12.29 -3.94
CA LYS A 92 11.05 -12.84 -5.29
C LYS A 92 10.56 -14.29 -5.23
N ARG A 93 11.08 -15.11 -4.31
CA ARG A 93 10.68 -16.51 -4.12
C ARG A 93 9.25 -16.62 -3.59
N ALA A 94 8.92 -15.83 -2.58
CA ALA A 94 7.61 -15.78 -1.96
C ALA A 94 6.53 -15.34 -2.96
N PHE A 95 6.81 -14.30 -3.75
CA PHE A 95 5.92 -13.86 -4.83
C PHE A 95 5.57 -14.99 -5.79
N ARG A 96 6.57 -15.72 -6.32
CA ARG A 96 6.31 -16.86 -7.23
C ARG A 96 5.49 -17.97 -6.57
N LYS A 97 5.72 -18.22 -5.28
CA LYS A 97 4.95 -19.21 -4.49
C LYS A 97 3.50 -18.77 -4.34
N MET A 98 3.26 -17.51 -3.96
CA MET A 98 1.92 -16.95 -3.75
C MET A 98 1.14 -16.82 -5.04
N ALA A 99 1.75 -16.29 -6.10
CA ALA A 99 1.15 -16.18 -7.43
C ALA A 99 0.68 -17.54 -7.95
N LYS A 100 1.49 -18.60 -7.79
CA LYS A 100 1.10 -19.97 -8.19
C LYS A 100 -0.05 -20.54 -7.36
N LYS A 101 -0.13 -20.18 -6.07
CA LYS A 101 -1.16 -20.64 -5.12
C LYS A 101 -2.51 -19.98 -5.38
N TRP A 102 -2.51 -18.68 -5.70
CA TRP A 102 -3.70 -17.86 -5.86
C TRP A 102 -4.04 -17.53 -7.33
N HIS A 103 -3.43 -18.21 -8.29
CA HIS A 103 -3.78 -18.03 -9.70
C HIS A 103 -5.21 -18.52 -9.97
N PRO A 104 -6.10 -17.74 -10.61
CA PRO A 104 -7.51 -18.09 -10.79
C PRO A 104 -7.71 -19.42 -11.52
N ASP A 105 -6.89 -19.70 -12.55
CA ASP A 105 -6.94 -20.99 -13.27
C ASP A 105 -6.58 -22.21 -12.40
N ARG A 106 -5.80 -22.04 -11.33
CA ARG A 106 -5.27 -23.14 -10.51
C ARG A 106 -5.93 -23.27 -9.15
N TYR A 107 -6.51 -22.20 -8.65
CA TYR A 107 -7.20 -22.21 -7.37
C TYR A 107 -8.49 -23.02 -7.48
N ARG A 108 -8.73 -23.89 -6.51
CA ARG A 108 -9.89 -24.79 -6.43
C ARG A 108 -10.46 -24.86 -5.01
N GLY A 109 -10.20 -23.82 -4.19
CA GLY A 109 -10.70 -23.74 -2.82
C GLY A 109 -12.03 -23.01 -2.73
N ASP A 110 -12.43 -22.65 -1.50
CA ASP A 110 -13.77 -22.15 -1.20
C ASP A 110 -13.98 -20.66 -1.47
N LEU A 111 -12.90 -19.92 -1.76
CA LEU A 111 -13.03 -18.50 -2.08
C LEU A 111 -13.67 -18.29 -3.45
N SER A 112 -14.48 -17.24 -3.54
CA SER A 112 -15.03 -16.76 -4.80
C SER A 112 -13.94 -16.26 -5.75
N GLU A 113 -14.25 -16.18 -7.05
CA GLU A 113 -13.33 -15.66 -8.07
C GLU A 113 -12.85 -14.24 -7.74
N ASP A 114 -13.75 -13.38 -7.27
CA ASP A 114 -13.45 -12.01 -6.86
C ASP A 114 -12.46 -11.96 -5.68
N GLU A 115 -12.61 -12.84 -4.68
CA GLU A 115 -11.69 -12.91 -3.54
C GLU A 115 -10.31 -13.44 -3.95
N VAL A 116 -10.26 -14.36 -4.91
CA VAL A 116 -8.99 -14.86 -5.48
C VAL A 116 -8.31 -13.74 -6.27
N HIS A 117 -9.07 -12.99 -7.06
CA HIS A 117 -8.57 -11.82 -7.80
C HIS A 117 -8.03 -10.75 -6.86
N GLN A 118 -8.74 -10.46 -5.77
CA GLN A 118 -8.28 -9.50 -4.75
C GLN A 118 -6.96 -9.96 -4.11
N LYS A 119 -6.86 -11.24 -3.74
CA LYS A 119 -5.61 -11.79 -3.20
C LYS A 119 -4.46 -11.70 -4.20
N MET A 120 -4.71 -12.00 -5.47
CA MET A 120 -3.69 -11.89 -6.52
C MET A 120 -3.25 -10.43 -6.73
N SER A 121 -4.19 -9.48 -6.69
CA SER A 121 -3.91 -8.05 -6.72
C SER A 121 -3.02 -7.63 -5.54
N ASP A 122 -3.37 -8.03 -4.32
CA ASP A 122 -2.59 -7.74 -3.11
C ASP A 122 -1.16 -8.32 -3.17
N ILE A 123 -1.00 -9.53 -3.75
CA ILE A 123 0.31 -10.18 -3.93
C ILE A 123 1.18 -9.40 -4.92
N ASN A 124 0.59 -8.92 -6.02
CA ASN A 124 1.30 -8.12 -7.02
C ASN A 124 1.72 -6.77 -6.42
N GLU A 125 0.82 -6.08 -5.73
CA GLU A 125 1.10 -4.82 -5.03
C GLU A 125 2.22 -4.99 -3.99
N ALA A 126 2.16 -6.05 -3.18
CA ALA A 126 3.19 -6.37 -2.20
C ALA A 126 4.57 -6.58 -2.84
N HIS A 127 4.63 -7.30 -3.97
CA HIS A 127 5.89 -7.49 -4.68
C HIS A 127 6.41 -6.19 -5.30
N GLU A 128 5.53 -5.36 -5.88
CA GLU A 128 5.92 -4.07 -6.46
C GLU A 128 6.56 -3.13 -5.42
N ILE A 129 6.00 -3.08 -4.21
CA ILE A 129 6.54 -2.24 -3.15
C ILE A 129 7.81 -2.83 -2.52
N LEU A 130 7.83 -4.14 -2.25
CA LEU A 130 8.94 -4.77 -1.51
C LEU A 130 10.15 -5.11 -2.39
N SER A 131 9.97 -5.28 -3.70
CA SER A 131 11.07 -5.61 -4.62
C SER A 131 11.97 -4.42 -4.95
N ASP A 132 11.42 -3.21 -4.90
CA ASP A 132 12.16 -1.96 -5.10
C ASP A 132 12.75 -1.45 -3.75
N PRO A 133 14.08 -1.25 -3.65
CA PRO A 133 14.71 -0.83 -2.40
C PRO A 133 14.23 0.52 -1.87
N GLU A 134 13.94 1.49 -2.75
CA GLU A 134 13.49 2.83 -2.35
C GLU A 134 12.05 2.78 -1.83
N ARG A 135 11.16 2.11 -2.56
CA ARG A 135 9.76 1.93 -2.15
C ARG A 135 9.65 1.11 -0.87
N ARG A 136 10.47 0.07 -0.73
CA ARG A 136 10.56 -0.73 0.49
C ARG A 136 11.00 0.12 1.68
N ALA A 137 12.05 0.93 1.50
CA ALA A 137 12.53 1.81 2.57
C ALA A 137 11.46 2.82 3.01
N GLN A 138 10.71 3.39 2.07
CA GLN A 138 9.58 4.29 2.38
C GLN A 138 8.47 3.57 3.13
N TYR A 139 8.09 2.38 2.67
CA TYR A 139 7.11 1.53 3.34
C TYR A 139 7.51 1.22 4.78
N ASP A 140 8.78 0.85 4.99
CA ASP A 140 9.38 0.52 6.28
C ASP A 140 9.44 1.75 7.21
N GLN A 141 9.64 2.95 6.66
CA GLN A 141 9.58 4.23 7.39
C GLN A 141 8.16 4.69 7.75
N GLY A 142 7.12 3.97 7.29
CA GLY A 142 5.73 4.32 7.58
C GLY A 142 5.07 5.22 6.54
N HIS A 143 5.75 5.52 5.43
CA HIS A 143 5.13 6.12 4.26
C HIS A 143 4.36 5.05 3.49
N ASP A 144 3.18 5.38 2.99
CA ASP A 144 2.45 4.51 2.07
C ASP A 144 2.73 4.99 0.65
N PRO A 145 3.46 4.20 -0.17
CA PRO A 145 3.77 4.57 -1.55
C PRO A 145 2.53 4.76 -2.43
N ASN A 146 1.38 4.22 -2.00
CA ASN A 146 0.12 4.26 -2.73
C ASN A 146 -0.89 5.26 -2.14
N ASP A 147 -0.53 6.05 -1.12
CA ASP A 147 -1.42 7.08 -0.55
C ASP A 147 -1.47 8.32 -1.46
N PRO A 148 -2.61 8.63 -2.12
CA PRO A 148 -2.75 9.80 -2.97
C PRO A 148 -2.64 11.14 -2.20
N ASN A 149 -2.77 11.11 -0.87
CA ASN A 149 -2.56 12.27 0.01
C ASN A 149 -1.19 12.25 0.70
N GLY A 150 -0.35 11.25 0.40
CA GLY A 150 1.03 11.13 0.85
C GLY A 150 1.96 11.90 -0.08
N GLY A 151 1.92 13.24 -0.01
CA GLY A 151 2.79 14.09 -0.81
C GLY A 151 4.28 13.78 -0.57
N PHE A 152 4.98 13.38 -1.64
CA PHE A 152 6.44 13.27 -1.69
C PHE A 152 7.10 14.64 -1.48
N PRO A 153 7.99 14.82 -0.50
CA PRO A 153 8.97 15.90 -0.53
C PRO A 153 10.16 15.43 -1.39
N GLY A 154 10.08 15.67 -2.69
CA GLY A 154 11.20 15.48 -3.62
C GLY A 154 11.17 14.14 -4.37
N GLY A 155 10.53 14.13 -5.54
CA GLY A 155 10.56 12.98 -6.44
C GLY A 155 9.47 13.11 -7.49
N GLY A 156 9.80 13.69 -8.64
CA GLY A 156 8.91 13.69 -9.80
C GLY A 156 8.69 12.26 -10.28
N GLY A 157 7.45 11.80 -10.22
CA GLY A 157 7.04 10.49 -10.70
C GLY A 157 5.58 10.30 -10.36
N GLY A 158 4.71 10.58 -11.33
CA GLY A 158 3.26 10.48 -11.17
C GLY A 158 2.85 9.10 -10.63
N GLY A 159 1.77 9.09 -9.85
CA GLY A 159 1.12 7.89 -9.38
C GLY A 159 0.81 6.98 -10.57
N PHE A 160 1.66 5.98 -10.77
CA PHE A 160 1.41 4.91 -11.71
C PHE A 160 0.69 3.81 -10.94
N ASN A 161 -0.63 3.95 -10.84
CA ASN A 161 -1.50 2.82 -10.63
C ASN A 161 -1.73 2.17 -12.00
N PRO A 162 -1.05 1.07 -12.38
CA PRO A 162 -1.34 0.35 -13.62
C PRO A 162 -2.77 -0.24 -13.64
N PHE A 163 -3.48 -0.18 -12.51
CA PHE A 163 -4.82 -0.73 -12.34
C PHE A 163 -5.91 0.31 -12.01
N ALA A 164 -5.58 1.60 -11.86
CA ALA A 164 -6.56 2.65 -11.53
C ALA A 164 -6.82 3.66 -12.66
N SER A 165 -6.40 3.35 -13.88
CA SER A 165 -6.86 4.05 -15.08
C SER A 165 -7.83 3.14 -15.81
N GLY A 166 -9.11 3.48 -15.74
CA GLY A 166 -10.20 2.68 -16.29
C GLY A 166 -10.04 2.36 -17.78
N GLY A 167 -10.53 1.17 -18.15
CA GLY A 167 -10.99 0.85 -19.49
C GLY A 167 -9.91 0.79 -20.58
N GLY A 168 -9.15 -0.31 -20.63
CA GLY A 168 -8.31 -0.61 -21.78
C GLY A 168 -7.64 -1.95 -21.63
N GLY A 169 -8.24 -2.99 -22.22
CA GLY A 169 -7.72 -4.35 -22.18
C GLY A 169 -6.28 -4.43 -22.67
N GLN A 170 -5.34 -4.65 -21.75
CA GLN A 170 -4.00 -5.11 -22.09
C GLN A 170 -4.01 -6.63 -22.04
N GLN A 171 -4.03 -7.20 -23.24
CA GLN A 171 -3.97 -8.61 -23.51
C GLN A 171 -2.64 -9.15 -22.95
N PHE A 172 -2.72 -9.91 -21.87
CA PHE A 172 -1.66 -10.81 -21.44
C PHE A 172 -1.47 -11.90 -22.51
N PHE A 173 -0.63 -11.64 -23.52
CA PHE A 173 -0.15 -12.67 -24.41
C PHE A 173 1.02 -13.42 -23.76
N PHE A 174 0.71 -14.54 -23.11
CA PHE A 174 1.66 -15.61 -22.92
C PHE A 174 1.66 -16.47 -24.19
N GLN A 175 2.31 -15.98 -25.26
CA GLN A 175 2.61 -16.78 -26.45
C GLN A 175 4.12 -16.95 -26.53
N GLY A 176 4.57 -18.16 -26.21
CA GLY A 176 5.97 -18.53 -26.22
C GLY A 176 6.61 -18.40 -27.60
N GLY A 177 7.92 -18.21 -27.59
CA GLY A 177 8.76 -18.43 -28.75
C GLY A 177 9.82 -17.34 -28.96
N GLY A 178 11.03 -17.63 -28.51
CA GLY A 178 12.24 -17.33 -29.28
C GLY A 178 12.80 -15.91 -29.26
N GLY A 179 13.95 -15.77 -28.61
CA GLY A 179 15.12 -15.23 -29.30
C GLY A 179 15.48 -13.77 -29.05
N GLY A 180 16.70 -13.58 -28.57
CA GLY A 180 17.55 -12.46 -29.02
C GLY A 180 17.64 -11.28 -28.06
N GLY A 181 18.42 -11.45 -27.00
CA GLY A 181 18.95 -10.32 -26.22
C GLY A 181 19.85 -9.44 -27.10
N GLY A 182 19.48 -8.17 -27.24
CA GLY A 182 20.28 -7.14 -27.90
C GLY A 182 21.32 -6.57 -26.94
N PHE A 183 22.58 -6.95 -27.14
CA PHE A 183 23.75 -6.22 -26.65
C PHE A 183 24.20 -5.23 -27.72
N PRO A 184 24.50 -3.96 -27.41
CA PRO A 184 25.08 -3.03 -28.35
C PRO A 184 26.61 -3.25 -28.37
N PHE A 185 27.14 -3.89 -29.41
CA PHE A 185 28.58 -3.94 -29.67
C PHE A 185 28.89 -3.26 -30.99
N GLU A 186 29.71 -2.20 -30.88
CA GLU A 186 30.68 -1.69 -31.84
C GLU A 186 30.25 -1.56 -33.32
N GLY A 187 29.94 -0.33 -33.71
CA GLY A 187 29.99 0.09 -35.10
C GLY A 187 31.42 0.05 -35.63
N PHE A 188 31.74 -0.99 -36.40
CA PHE A 188 32.92 -1.04 -37.24
C PHE A 188 32.54 -1.58 -38.62
N GLY A 189 32.87 -0.83 -39.67
CA GLY A 189 33.15 -1.40 -40.99
C GLY A 189 31.95 -1.57 -41.93
N GLY A 190 31.73 -0.55 -42.75
CA GLY A 190 31.81 -0.63 -44.22
C GLY A 190 31.06 -1.74 -44.96
N GLY A 191 30.24 -1.36 -45.94
CA GLY A 191 29.87 -2.29 -47.00
C GLY A 191 28.61 -1.96 -47.79
N GLN A 192 28.73 -0.99 -48.69
CA GLN A 192 28.21 -1.06 -50.06
C GLN A 192 26.78 -1.61 -50.26
N GLY A 193 25.83 -0.68 -50.43
CA GLY A 193 24.49 -0.98 -50.93
C GLY A 193 24.53 -1.56 -52.34
N GLY A 194 24.08 -2.82 -52.46
CA GLY A 194 23.82 -3.51 -53.72
C GLY A 194 22.34 -3.86 -53.81
N ARG A 195 21.67 -3.27 -54.81
CA ARG A 195 20.29 -3.54 -55.21
C ARG A 195 20.15 -4.96 -55.75
N PHE A 196 19.22 -5.76 -55.25
CA PHE A 196 18.68 -6.90 -55.99
C PHE A 196 17.16 -7.01 -55.78
N LYS A 197 16.42 -6.90 -56.89
CA LYS A 197 15.00 -7.29 -57.04
C LYS A 197 14.97 -8.79 -57.35
N PHE A 198 14.06 -9.53 -56.73
CA PHE A 198 13.48 -10.72 -57.33
C PHE A 198 11.97 -10.78 -57.05
N GLN A 199 11.24 -11.00 -58.14
CA GLN A 199 9.79 -11.16 -58.26
C GLN A 199 9.48 -12.65 -58.32
N PHE A 200 8.35 -13.10 -57.76
CA PHE A 200 7.70 -14.32 -58.22
C PHE A 200 6.18 -14.20 -58.18
N MET A 201 5.59 -14.84 -59.20
CA MET A 201 4.18 -14.95 -59.60
C MET A 201 3.27 -15.55 -58.54
#